data_AF-A0A529LUN0-F1
#
_entry.id   AF-A0A529LUN0-F1
#
_cell.length_a   1.000
_cell.length_b   1.000
_cell.length_c   1.000
_cell.angle_alpha   90.00
_cell.angle_beta   90.00
_cell.angle_gamma   90.00
#
_symmetry.space_group_name_H-M   'P 1'
#
loop_
_entity.id
_entity.type
_entity.pdbx_description
1 polymer ?
#
loop_
_entity_poly.entity_id
_entity_poly.type
_entity_poly.pdbx_seq_one_letter_code
_entity_poly.pdbx_strand_id
1 'polypeptide(L)'
;MISRRTVLGLMASAFLPGTSRAGDLEPEFLRQQLTVKALPTLAERLPKSPRALNLAAMGRLPGQYGGTLRTIIGSQKDIRMMTIYGYSRLVGYDEKLNMQPDILERFDVADDRVFTFKIR
;
A
#
# COMPACT_ATOMS: atom_id res chain seq x y z
N MET A 1 10.87 -41.09 28.35
CA MET A 1 12.22 -40.58 28.05
C MET A 1 12.18 -39.83 26.73
N ILE A 2 12.46 -38.53 26.72
CA ILE A 2 12.49 -37.72 25.50
C ILE A 2 13.82 -38.02 24.79
N SER A 3 13.75 -38.47 23.53
CA SER A 3 14.94 -38.79 22.72
C SER A 3 15.55 -37.54 22.11
N ARG A 4 16.87 -37.53 21.89
CA ARG A 4 17.60 -36.46 21.17
C ARG A 4 16.95 -36.11 19.83
N ARG A 5 16.36 -37.11 19.15
CA ARG A 5 15.61 -36.93 17.89
C ARG A 5 14.32 -36.13 18.08
N THR A 6 13.63 -36.34 19.21
CA THR A 6 12.42 -35.61 19.59
C THR A 6 12.75 -34.15 19.92
N VAL A 7 13.88 -33.89 20.57
CA VAL A 7 14.35 -32.52 20.87
C VAL A 7 14.75 -31.77 19.60
N LEU A 8 15.48 -32.42 18.69
CA LEU A 8 15.87 -31.82 17.41
C LEU A 8 14.67 -31.53 16.50
N GLY A 9 13.67 -32.42 16.47
CA GLY A 9 12.42 -32.18 15.75
C GLY A 9 11.63 -30.99 16.29
N LEU A 10 11.56 -30.84 17.62
CA LEU A 10 10.92 -29.70 18.28
C LEU A 10 11.64 -28.37 18.03
N MET A 11 12.98 -28.37 18.03
CA MET A 11 13.75 -27.17 17.67
C MET A 11 13.55 -26.78 16.19
N ALA A 12 13.48 -27.75 15.27
CA ALA A 12 13.24 -27.46 13.86
C ALA A 12 11.86 -26.81 13.61
N SER A 13 10.83 -27.19 14.37
CA SER A 13 9.50 -26.54 14.29
C SER A 13 9.48 -25.09 14.79
N ALA A 14 10.44 -24.67 15.62
CA ALA A 14 10.53 -23.30 16.12
C ALA A 14 11.16 -22.32 15.11
N PHE A 15 11.78 -22.83 14.04
CA PHE A 15 12.38 -22.03 12.97
C PHE A 15 11.52 -21.94 11.70
N LEU A 16 10.25 -22.35 11.75
CA LEU A 16 9.33 -22.07 10.66
C LEU A 16 9.21 -20.54 10.52
N PRO A 17 9.66 -19.94 9.40
CA PRO A 17 9.47 -18.51 9.19
C PRO A 17 7.97 -18.25 9.22
N GLY A 18 7.52 -17.47 10.20
CA GLY A 18 6.15 -17.01 10.25
C GLY A 18 5.85 -16.32 8.93
N THR A 19 4.93 -16.89 8.15
CA THR A 19 4.46 -16.20 6.95
C THR A 19 3.73 -14.97 7.43
N SER A 20 4.41 -13.82 7.40
CA SER A 20 3.81 -12.53 7.66
C SER A 20 2.86 -12.28 6.49
N ARG A 21 1.61 -12.70 6.62
CA ARG A 21 0.56 -12.27 5.71
C ARG A 21 0.40 -10.77 5.95
N ALA A 22 0.58 -9.98 4.90
CA ALA A 22 0.00 -8.64 4.89
C ALA A 22 -1.47 -8.86 5.25
N GLY A 23 -1.88 -8.46 6.45
CA GLY A 23 -3.25 -8.67 6.89
C GLY A 23 -4.17 -8.02 5.85
N ASP A 24 -5.28 -8.68 5.53
CA ASP A 24 -6.39 -8.09 4.79
C ASP A 24 -7.04 -7.01 5.69
N LEU A 25 -6.28 -5.96 5.98
CA LEU A 25 -6.70 -4.83 6.77
C LEU A 25 -7.64 -4.03 5.87
N GLU A 26 -8.93 -4.24 6.09
CA GLU A 26 -10.01 -3.52 5.42
C GLU A 26 -10.56 -2.46 6.36
N PRO A 27 -10.92 -1.26 5.86
CA PRO A 27 -11.54 -0.24 6.69
C PRO A 27 -12.93 -0.67 7.16
N GLU A 28 -13.30 -0.26 8.38
CA GLU A 28 -14.58 -0.59 9.02
C GLU A 28 -15.79 -0.29 8.12
N PHE A 29 -15.75 0.84 7.40
CA PHE A 29 -16.88 1.28 6.57
C PHE A 29 -17.15 0.35 5.36
N LEU A 30 -16.20 -0.53 4.99
CA LEU A 30 -16.42 -1.55 3.95
C LEU A 30 -16.95 -2.87 4.50
N ARG A 31 -16.95 -3.08 5.83
CA ARG A 31 -17.27 -4.36 6.46
C ARG A 31 -18.64 -4.88 6.04
N GLN A 32 -19.67 -4.04 6.03
CA GLN A 32 -21.02 -4.46 5.63
C GLN A 32 -21.04 -4.99 4.19
N GLN A 33 -20.38 -4.30 3.25
CA GLN A 33 -20.34 -4.69 1.84
C GLN A 33 -19.59 -6.00 1.62
N LEU A 34 -18.51 -6.21 2.38
CA LEU A 34 -17.75 -7.47 2.37
C LEU A 34 -18.59 -8.63 2.94
N THR A 35 -19.28 -8.41 4.07
CA THR A 35 -20.13 -9.44 4.71
C THR A 35 -21.27 -9.90 3.80
N VAL A 36 -21.94 -8.95 3.13
CA VAL A 36 -23.02 -9.28 2.18
C VAL A 36 -22.49 -9.68 0.79
N LYS A 37 -21.16 -9.78 0.63
CA LYS A 37 -20.47 -10.13 -0.62
C LYS A 37 -20.82 -9.22 -1.81
N ALA A 38 -21.20 -7.97 -1.53
CA ALA A 38 -21.39 -6.94 -2.55
C ALA A 38 -20.05 -6.36 -3.05
N LEU A 39 -18.96 -6.59 -2.31
CA LEU A 39 -17.62 -6.17 -2.67
C LEU A 39 -16.68 -7.39 -2.70
N PRO A 40 -15.85 -7.56 -3.74
CA PRO A 40 -14.82 -8.60 -3.77
C PRO A 40 -13.80 -8.43 -2.65
N THR A 41 -13.06 -9.50 -2.36
CA THR A 41 -11.99 -9.47 -1.35
C THR A 41 -10.89 -8.48 -1.72
N LEU A 42 -10.08 -8.04 -0.74
CA LEU A 42 -8.98 -7.11 -1.00
C LEU A 42 -8.04 -7.59 -2.12
N ALA A 43 -7.66 -8.87 -2.07
CA ALA A 43 -6.74 -9.48 -3.03
C ALA A 43 -7.29 -9.47 -4.47
N GLU A 44 -8.61 -9.55 -4.64
CA GLU A 44 -9.27 -9.50 -5.95
C GLU A 44 -9.41 -8.06 -6.47
N ARG A 45 -9.38 -7.06 -5.58
CA ARG A 45 -9.50 -5.64 -5.94
C ARG A 45 -8.15 -4.98 -6.24
N LEU A 46 -7.08 -5.44 -5.62
CA LEU A 46 -5.74 -4.88 -5.82
C LEU A 46 -5.14 -5.31 -7.17
N PRO A 47 -4.29 -4.48 -7.80
CA PRO A 47 -3.45 -4.92 -8.91
C PRO A 47 -2.54 -6.08 -8.49
N LYS A 48 -2.07 -6.87 -9.46
CA LYS A 48 -1.14 -7.99 -9.20
C LYS A 48 0.15 -7.53 -8.52
N SER A 49 0.63 -6.33 -8.86
CA SER A 49 1.80 -5.69 -8.24
C SER A 49 1.41 -4.33 -7.65
N PRO A 50 0.85 -4.28 -6.43
CA PRO A 50 0.47 -3.03 -5.80
C PRO A 50 1.70 -2.21 -5.41
N ARG A 51 1.54 -0.90 -5.29
CA ARG A 51 2.59 -0.03 -4.74
C ARG A 51 2.70 -0.27 -3.23
N ALA A 52 3.84 -0.79 -2.79
CA ALA A 52 4.15 -0.93 -1.36
C ALA A 52 5.06 0.20 -0.89
N LEU A 53 4.70 0.87 0.21
CA LEU A 53 5.55 1.90 0.82
C LEU A 53 6.27 1.32 2.04
N ASN A 54 7.59 1.47 2.07
CA ASN A 54 8.39 1.10 3.24
C ASN A 54 8.39 2.26 4.26
N LEU A 55 7.36 2.29 5.10
CA LEU A 55 7.20 3.34 6.12
C LEU A 55 8.34 3.31 7.15
N ALA A 56 8.86 2.14 7.50
CA ALA A 56 9.96 2.01 8.45
C ALA A 56 11.24 2.67 7.93
N ALA A 57 11.57 2.50 6.64
CA ALA A 57 12.69 3.20 6.01
C ALA A 57 12.51 4.72 5.97
N MET A 58 11.27 5.21 6.06
CA MET A 58 10.94 6.64 6.17
C MET A 58 10.90 7.12 7.64
N GLY A 59 11.20 6.27 8.62
CA GLY A 59 11.07 6.61 10.05
C GLY A 59 9.61 6.79 10.51
N ARG A 60 8.66 6.16 9.83
CA ARG A 60 7.21 6.28 10.08
C ARG A 60 6.61 4.95 10.51
N LEU A 61 5.43 5.01 11.13
CA LEU A 61 4.63 3.86 11.53
C LEU A 61 3.43 3.67 10.60
N PRO A 62 2.95 2.43 10.40
CA PRO A 62 1.66 2.18 9.75
C PRO A 62 0.52 2.96 10.41
N GLY A 63 -0.35 3.54 9.59
CA GLY A 63 -1.54 4.26 10.06
C GLY A 63 -2.68 3.33 10.50
N GLN A 64 -3.75 3.94 10.98
CA GLN A 64 -5.01 3.25 11.32
C GLN A 64 -6.14 3.79 10.42
N TYR A 65 -7.07 2.92 10.03
CA TYR A 65 -8.23 3.33 9.24
C TYR A 65 -9.22 4.16 10.06
N GLY A 66 -9.89 5.10 9.39
CA GLY A 66 -11.00 5.87 9.93
C GLY A 66 -10.67 7.34 10.20
N GLY A 67 -11.59 8.01 10.88
CA GLY A 67 -11.52 9.44 11.17
C GLY A 67 -12.13 10.32 10.08
N THR A 68 -12.24 11.62 10.38
CA THR A 68 -12.75 12.65 9.47
C THR A 68 -11.77 13.81 9.41
N LEU A 69 -11.25 14.08 8.22
CA LEU A 69 -10.40 15.26 7.97
C LEU A 69 -11.29 16.50 7.79
N ARG A 70 -11.28 17.41 8.76
CA ARG A 70 -11.93 18.73 8.63
C ARG A 70 -10.90 19.78 8.26
N THR A 71 -10.98 20.30 7.05
CA THR A 71 -10.05 21.30 6.51
C THR A 71 -10.74 22.65 6.32
N ILE A 72 -9.99 23.73 6.52
CA ILE A 72 -10.39 25.08 6.13
C ILE A 72 -9.77 25.38 4.76
N ILE A 73 -10.55 25.98 3.86
CA ILE A 73 -10.05 26.49 2.57
C ILE A 73 -10.18 28.02 2.56
N GLY A 74 -9.30 28.69 1.82
CA GLY A 74 -9.19 30.16 1.86
C GLY A 74 -10.38 30.89 1.25
N SER A 75 -10.94 30.34 0.17
CA SER A 75 -12.06 30.94 -0.56
C SER A 75 -12.91 29.89 -1.28
N GLN A 76 -14.07 30.29 -1.79
CA GLN A 76 -14.90 29.41 -2.63
C GLN A 76 -14.18 28.93 -3.90
N LYS A 77 -13.27 29.73 -4.47
CA LYS A 77 -12.46 29.34 -5.64
C LYS A 77 -11.48 28.21 -5.33
N ASP A 78 -11.12 28.03 -4.06
CA ASP A 78 -10.24 26.95 -3.62
C ASP A 78 -10.94 25.59 -3.54
N ILE A 79 -12.23 25.50 -3.91
CA ILE A 79 -12.91 24.21 -4.10
C ILE A 79 -12.18 23.30 -5.10
N ARG A 80 -11.36 23.86 -5.99
CA ARG A 80 -10.43 23.12 -6.88
C ARG A 80 -9.48 22.17 -6.12
N MET A 81 -9.27 22.38 -4.82
CA MET A 81 -8.52 21.46 -3.96
C MET A 81 -9.18 20.09 -3.86
N MET A 82 -10.51 20.00 -4.01
CA MET A 82 -11.21 18.70 -4.05
C MET A 82 -10.70 17.81 -5.18
N THR A 83 -10.46 18.38 -6.36
CA THR A 83 -9.90 17.65 -7.50
C THR A 83 -8.46 17.21 -7.22
N ILE A 84 -7.66 18.08 -6.57
CA ILE A 84 -6.26 17.78 -6.22
C ILE A 84 -6.20 16.62 -5.23
N TYR A 85 -7.09 16.58 -4.23
CA TYR A 85 -7.14 15.50 -3.25
C TYR A 85 -7.68 14.17 -3.81
N GLY A 86 -8.51 14.22 -4.86
CA GLY A 86 -9.08 13.03 -5.50
C GLY A 86 -8.31 12.48 -6.69
N TYR A 87 -7.22 13.13 -7.10
CA TYR A 87 -6.45 12.79 -8.29
C TYR A 87 -5.29 11.83 -7.97
N SER A 88 -4.85 11.07 -8.97
CA SER A 88 -3.66 10.19 -8.89
C SER A 88 -2.62 10.54 -9.95
N ARG A 89 -1.33 10.50 -9.58
CA ARG A 89 -0.22 10.84 -10.48
C ARG A 89 0.32 9.60 -11.20
N LEU A 90 0.92 9.79 -12.38
CA LEU A 90 1.76 8.76 -13.00
C LEU A 90 3.12 8.65 -12.29
N VAL A 91 3.75 9.81 -12.07
CA VAL A 91 5.06 9.97 -11.42
C VAL A 91 4.93 11.08 -10.38
N GLY A 92 5.50 10.86 -9.20
CA GLY A 92 5.59 11.84 -8.11
C GLY A 92 7.02 12.02 -7.64
N TYR A 93 7.20 12.72 -6.53
CA TYR A 93 8.50 12.94 -5.91
C TYR A 93 8.57 12.29 -4.52
N ASP A 94 9.75 11.81 -4.13
CA ASP A 94 10.07 11.51 -2.73
C ASP A 94 10.50 12.78 -1.96
N GLU A 95 10.84 12.61 -0.68
CA GLU A 95 11.26 13.71 0.22
C GLU A 95 12.56 14.39 -0.23
N LYS A 96 13.35 13.75 -1.09
CA LYS A 96 14.59 14.28 -1.66
C LYS A 96 14.39 14.80 -3.09
N LEU A 97 13.14 14.91 -3.53
CA LEU A 97 12.76 15.37 -4.87
C LEU A 97 13.23 14.44 -6.01
N ASN A 98 13.47 13.16 -5.73
CA ASN A 98 13.69 12.19 -6.82
C ASN A 98 12.36 11.75 -7.39
N MET A 99 12.30 11.55 -8.70
CA MET A 99 11.12 11.03 -9.37
C MET A 99 10.87 9.57 -8.98
N GLN A 100 9.64 9.27 -8.60
CA GLN A 100 9.19 7.94 -8.19
C GLN A 100 7.90 7.58 -8.92
N PRO A 101 7.75 6.33 -9.40
CA PRO A 101 6.49 5.87 -9.96
C PRO A 101 5.39 5.92 -8.87
N ASP A 102 4.24 6.50 -9.21
CA ASP A 102 3.07 6.53 -8.33
C ASP A 102 2.10 5.42 -8.76
N ILE A 103 1.12 5.66 -9.63
CA ILE A 103 0.25 4.56 -10.12
C ILE A 103 0.95 3.63 -11.13
N LEU A 104 2.06 4.04 -11.71
CA LEU A 104 2.86 3.22 -12.63
C LEU A 104 3.62 2.13 -11.89
N GLU A 105 3.92 1.03 -12.58
CA GLU A 105 4.88 0.02 -12.11
C GLU A 105 6.30 0.59 -12.22
N ARG A 106 6.62 1.17 -13.38
CA ARG A 106 7.89 1.84 -13.68
C ARG A 106 7.73 2.80 -14.85
N PHE A 107 8.74 3.65 -15.03
CA PHE A 107 8.88 4.50 -16.20
C PHE A 107 10.34 4.54 -16.65
N ASP A 108 10.55 4.71 -17.94
CA ASP A 108 11.88 4.85 -18.56
C ASP A 108 11.90 6.12 -19.42
N VAL A 109 13.06 6.77 -19.45
CA VAL A 109 13.33 7.94 -20.28
C VAL A 109 14.54 7.62 -21.16
N ALA A 110 14.38 7.75 -22.48
CA ALA A 110 15.47 7.60 -23.45
C ALA A 110 15.72 8.91 -24.19
N ASP A 111 16.99 9.32 -24.22
CA ASP A 111 17.49 10.55 -24.87
C ASP A 111 16.70 11.81 -24.51
N ASP A 112 16.17 11.89 -23.28
CA ASP A 112 15.29 12.96 -22.79
C ASP A 112 14.11 13.31 -23.71
N ARG A 113 13.70 12.36 -24.56
CA ARG A 113 12.72 12.58 -25.63
C ARG A 113 11.64 11.51 -25.69
N VAL A 114 11.99 10.27 -25.36
CA VAL A 114 11.06 9.14 -25.41
C VAL A 114 10.76 8.68 -24.00
N PHE A 115 9.48 8.73 -23.62
CA PHE A 115 9.00 8.36 -22.31
C PHE A 115 8.17 7.08 -22.41
N THR A 116 8.60 6.03 -21.72
CA THR A 116 7.86 4.77 -21.66
C THR A 116 7.27 4.60 -20.27
N PHE A 117 5.96 4.39 -20.19
CA PHE A 117 5.24 4.19 -18.94
C PHE A 117 4.68 2.77 -18.89
N LYS A 118 5.08 2.00 -17.88
CA LYS A 118 4.53 0.66 -17.63
C LYS A 118 3.50 0.72 -16.51
N ILE A 119 2.27 0.33 -16.84
CA ILE A 119 1.14 0.23 -15.91
C ILE A 119 1.23 -1.10 -15.13
N ARG A 120 0.71 -1.11 -13.90
CA ARG A 120 0.67 -2.26 -12.98
C ARG A 120 -0.36 -3.32 -13.36
#